data_AF-A0A9D8BTU9-F1
#
_entry.id   AF-A0A9D8BTU9-F1
#
_cell.length_a   1.000
_cell.length_b   1.000
_cell.length_c   1.000
_cell.angle_alpha   90.00
_cell.angle_beta   90.00
_cell.angle_gamma   90.00
#
_symmetry.space_group_name_H-M   'P 1'
#
loop_
_entity.id
_entity.type
_entity.pdbx_description
1 polymer ?
#
loop_
_entity_poly.entity_id
_entity_poly.type
_entity_poly.pdbx_seq_one_letter_code
_entity_poly.pdbx_strand_id
1 'polypeptide(L)'
;MKSKASSVHLSVCSSVSASVFSSVSVCPCASVCLSVLVLISSFAAVDGCYAEQQLDRGVVAIAQPDGTVYVGWRLLKSDPKEIGCVVWRREGSQKPELLTPKPIAASTNLV
;
A
#
# COMPACT_ATOMS: atom_id res chain seq x y z
N MET A 1 33.77 8.98 4.91
CA MET A 1 33.00 8.95 3.65
C MET A 1 31.53 9.23 3.99
N LYS A 2 31.03 10.42 3.64
CA LYS A 2 29.66 10.88 3.99
C LYS A 2 28.71 10.50 2.84
N SER A 3 27.76 9.59 3.10
CA SER A 3 26.72 9.20 2.16
C SER A 3 25.68 10.32 2.06
N LYS A 4 25.46 10.85 0.85
CA LYS A 4 24.38 11.80 0.54
C LYS A 4 23.07 11.02 0.48
N ALA A 5 22.14 11.32 1.39
CA ALA A 5 20.74 10.91 1.27
C ALA A 5 20.08 11.75 0.16
N SER A 6 19.70 11.10 -0.94
CA SER A 6 18.82 11.69 -1.95
C SER A 6 17.40 11.71 -1.40
N SER A 7 16.93 12.91 -1.04
CA SER A 7 15.55 13.15 -0.63
C SER A 7 14.69 13.32 -1.88
N VAL A 8 13.77 12.36 -2.13
CA VAL A 8 12.79 12.44 -3.21
C VAL A 8 11.66 13.34 -2.73
N HIS A 9 11.67 14.59 -3.20
CA HIS A 9 10.64 15.56 -2.91
C HIS A 9 9.44 15.26 -3.81
N LEU A 10 8.41 14.58 -3.29
CA LEU A 10 7.11 14.50 -3.96
C LEU A 10 6.48 15.89 -3.95
N SER A 11 6.66 16.61 -5.06
CA SER A 11 5.94 17.84 -5.35
C SER A 11 4.49 17.47 -5.66
N VAL A 12 3.60 17.72 -4.71
CA VAL A 12 2.16 17.65 -4.94
C VAL A 12 1.82 18.80 -5.88
N CYS A 13 1.49 18.46 -7.12
CA CYS A 13 1.03 19.39 -8.13
C CYS A 13 -0.42 19.80 -7.80
N SER A 14 -0.59 20.68 -6.82
CA SER A 14 -1.87 21.31 -6.52
C SER A 14 -2.08 22.49 -7.47
N SER A 15 -2.32 22.24 -8.75
CA SER A 15 -2.86 23.27 -9.64
C SER A 15 -4.38 23.28 -9.49
N VAL A 16 -4.86 23.95 -8.45
CA VAL A 16 -6.23 24.45 -8.44
C VAL A 16 -6.20 25.72 -9.29
N SER A 17 -6.65 25.62 -10.53
CA SER A 17 -6.96 26.81 -11.32
C SER A 17 -8.15 27.51 -10.69
N ALA A 18 -7.86 28.54 -9.89
CA ALA A 18 -8.86 29.52 -9.48
C ALA A 18 -9.22 30.36 -10.71
N SER A 19 -10.22 29.92 -11.47
CA SER A 19 -10.86 30.77 -12.48
C SER A 19 -11.59 31.90 -11.76
N VAL A 20 -11.06 33.11 -11.92
CA VAL A 20 -11.69 34.38 -11.50
C VAL A 20 -13.03 34.50 -12.23
N PHE A 21 -14.12 34.15 -11.55
CA PHE A 21 -15.46 34.46 -12.01
C PHE A 21 -15.69 35.97 -11.82
N SER A 22 -15.50 36.74 -12.88
CA SER A 22 -16.08 38.08 -12.95
C SER A 22 -17.61 37.98 -12.98
N SER A 23 -18.23 38.65 -12.01
CA SER A 23 -19.57 39.23 -12.07
C SER A 23 -20.72 38.32 -12.48
N VAL A 24 -21.01 37.31 -11.66
CA VAL A 24 -22.38 36.76 -11.61
C VAL A 24 -23.14 37.55 -10.55
N SER A 25 -24.23 38.21 -10.95
CA SER A 25 -25.24 38.71 -10.01
C SER A 25 -25.94 37.49 -9.42
N VAL A 26 -25.44 37.00 -8.29
CA VAL A 26 -25.98 35.83 -7.60
C VAL A 26 -27.11 36.28 -6.68
N CYS A 27 -28.32 35.75 -6.89
CA CYS A 27 -29.41 35.88 -5.92
C CYS A 27 -28.93 35.44 -4.53
N PRO A 28 -29.31 36.13 -3.44
CA PRO A 28 -28.82 35.84 -2.08
C PRO A 28 -29.13 34.40 -1.60
N CYS A 29 -30.04 33.68 -2.24
CA CYS A 29 -30.33 32.26 -2.02
C CYS A 29 -29.18 31.33 -2.44
N ALA A 30 -28.56 31.54 -3.60
CA ALA A 30 -27.57 30.62 -4.17
C ALA A 30 -26.19 30.71 -3.50
N SER A 31 -25.87 31.86 -2.88
CA SER A 31 -24.62 32.06 -2.12
C SER A 31 -24.59 31.25 -0.82
N VAL A 32 -25.75 31.02 -0.19
CA VAL A 32 -25.88 30.22 1.03
C VAL A 32 -25.71 28.73 0.70
N CYS A 33 -26.22 28.27 -0.44
CA CYS A 33 -26.08 26.88 -0.87
C CYS A 33 -24.62 26.51 -1.22
N LEU A 34 -23.89 27.40 -1.91
CA LEU A 34 -22.48 27.16 -2.23
C LEU A 34 -21.59 27.10 -0.98
N SER A 35 -21.85 27.96 0.00
CA SER A 35 -21.06 27.99 1.24
C SER A 35 -21.31 26.77 2.12
N VAL A 36 -22.55 26.25 2.18
CA VAL A 36 -22.88 25.00 2.88
C VAL A 36 -22.24 23.78 2.19
N LEU A 37 -22.24 23.72 0.86
CA LEU A 37 -21.61 22.62 0.11
C LEU A 37 -20.08 22.59 0.25
N VAL A 38 -19.43 23.75 0.32
CA VAL A 38 -17.97 23.84 0.56
C VAL A 38 -17.59 23.38 1.97
N LEU A 39 -18.41 23.68 2.99
CA LEU A 39 -18.16 23.24 4.37
C LEU A 39 -18.33 21.72 4.57
N ILE A 40 -19.24 21.08 3.82
CA ILE A 40 -19.47 19.62 3.90
C ILE A 40 -18.29 18.83 3.25
N SER A 41 -17.63 19.41 2.25
CA SER A 41 -16.48 18.78 1.57
C SER A 41 -15.20 18.71 2.41
N SER A 42 -15.13 19.41 3.55
CA SER A 42 -13.93 19.45 4.41
C SER A 42 -13.85 18.31 5.44
N PHE A 43 -14.85 17.42 5.50
CA PHE A 43 -14.73 16.15 6.24
C PHE A 43 -13.90 15.15 5.41
N ALA A 44 -12.61 15.45 5.22
CA ALA A 44 -11.68 14.42 4.79
C ALA A 44 -11.61 13.35 5.89
N ALA A 45 -11.82 12.09 5.51
CA ALA A 45 -11.71 10.95 6.39
C ALA A 45 -10.32 10.94 7.06
N VAL A 46 -10.27 11.21 8.36
CA VAL A 46 -9.09 10.90 9.16
C VAL A 46 -9.09 9.39 9.33
N ASP A 47 -8.28 8.70 8.53
CA ASP A 47 -7.88 7.34 8.85
C ASP A 47 -7.18 7.39 10.22
N GLY A 48 -7.86 6.84 11.24
CA GLY A 48 -7.32 6.83 12.59
C GLY A 48 -5.99 6.07 12.63
N CYS A 49 -4.93 6.72 13.10
CA CYS A 49 -3.68 6.03 13.42
C CYS A 49 -3.90 5.23 14.70
N TYR A 50 -4.14 3.93 14.56
CA TYR A 50 -4.05 2.99 15.67
C TYR A 50 -2.64 2.38 15.69
N ALA A 51 -2.14 2.09 16.89
CA ALA A 51 -0.87 1.39 17.02
C ALA A 51 -1.02 -0.04 16.49
N GLU A 52 -0.16 -0.39 15.54
CA GLU A 52 -0.10 -1.73 14.93
C GLU A 52 1.11 -2.51 15.43
N GLN A 53 0.93 -3.82 15.60
CA GLN A 53 2.05 -4.70 15.90
C GLN A 53 2.94 -4.85 14.66
N GLN A 54 4.25 -4.73 14.86
CA GLN A 54 5.22 -5.03 13.81
C GLN A 54 5.37 -6.55 13.69
N LEU A 55 4.77 -7.11 12.64
CA LEU A 55 4.83 -8.54 12.34
C LEU A 55 5.90 -8.83 11.29
N ASP A 56 6.48 -10.02 11.39
CA ASP A 56 7.27 -10.61 10.33
C ASP A 56 6.37 -11.34 9.31
N ARG A 57 7.01 -11.87 8.25
CA ARG A 57 6.34 -12.67 7.22
C ARG A 57 5.71 -13.96 7.76
N GLY A 58 6.12 -14.45 8.93
CA GLY A 58 5.56 -15.64 9.55
C GLY A 58 5.58 -16.87 8.65
N VAL A 59 6.69 -17.13 7.95
CA VAL A 59 6.80 -18.26 7.03
C VAL A 59 6.72 -19.58 7.80
N VAL A 60 5.86 -20.49 7.35
CA VAL A 60 5.71 -21.85 7.87
C VAL A 60 5.92 -22.85 6.76
N ALA A 61 6.49 -24.01 7.08
CA ALA A 61 6.67 -25.13 6.15
C ALA A 61 6.22 -26.42 6.84
N ILE A 62 5.28 -27.15 6.23
CA ILE A 62 4.63 -28.34 6.77
C ILE A 62 4.83 -29.49 5.78
N ALA A 63 5.51 -30.55 6.21
CA ALA A 63 5.65 -31.77 5.42
C ALA A 63 4.29 -32.47 5.28
N GLN A 64 3.98 -32.91 4.07
CA GLN A 64 2.75 -33.64 3.76
C GLN A 64 3.03 -35.15 3.62
N PRO A 65 2.01 -36.03 3.80
CA PRO A 65 2.18 -37.48 3.69
C PRO A 65 2.65 -37.97 2.31
N ASP A 66 2.40 -37.19 1.25
CA ASP A 66 2.81 -37.49 -0.12
C ASP A 66 4.25 -37.07 -0.44
N GLY A 67 4.98 -36.53 0.54
CA GLY A 67 6.35 -36.06 0.40
C GLY A 67 6.48 -34.62 -0.09
N THR A 68 5.38 -33.92 -0.36
CA THR A 68 5.40 -32.47 -0.67
C THR A 68 5.52 -31.64 0.61
N VAL A 69 5.76 -30.33 0.47
CA VAL A 69 5.87 -29.41 1.61
C VAL A 69 4.97 -28.21 1.37
N TYR A 70 3.92 -28.08 2.16
CA TYR A 70 3.12 -26.85 2.16
C TYR A 70 3.91 -25.73 2.82
N VAL A 71 4.09 -24.63 2.10
CA VAL A 71 4.71 -23.39 2.57
C VAL A 71 3.67 -22.29 2.59
N GLY A 72 3.53 -21.58 3.71
CA GLY A 72 2.61 -20.45 3.85
C GLY A 72 3.27 -19.25 4.51
N TRP A 73 2.79 -18.04 4.20
CA TRP A 73 3.26 -16.79 4.80
C TRP A 73 2.11 -15.78 4.94
N ARG A 74 2.38 -14.66 5.63
CA ARG A 74 1.41 -13.57 5.83
C ARG A 74 1.55 -12.51 4.74
N LEU A 75 0.41 -12.04 4.23
CA LEU A 75 0.28 -10.74 3.59
C LEU A 75 0.04 -9.69 4.69
N LEU A 76 0.90 -8.68 4.77
CA LEU A 76 0.87 -7.66 5.81
C LEU A 76 0.14 -6.41 5.33
N LYS A 77 -0.45 -5.65 6.25
CA LYS A 77 -1.16 -4.40 5.92
C LYS A 77 -0.25 -3.38 5.22
N SER A 78 1.03 -3.36 5.58
CA SER A 78 2.03 -2.47 4.99
C SER A 78 2.49 -2.89 3.60
N ASP A 79 2.07 -4.05 3.10
CA ASP A 79 2.43 -4.48 1.75
C ASP A 79 1.64 -3.72 0.67
N PRO A 80 2.29 -3.36 -0.45
CA PRO A 80 1.60 -2.86 -1.64
C PRO A 80 0.58 -3.89 -2.17
N LYS A 81 -0.50 -3.40 -2.79
CA LYS A 81 -1.58 -4.25 -3.32
C LYS A 81 -1.07 -5.25 -4.38
N GLU A 82 -0.09 -4.85 -5.17
CA GLU A 82 0.46 -5.64 -6.27
C GLU A 82 1.72 -6.44 -5.87
N ILE A 83 1.99 -6.59 -4.56
CA ILE A 83 3.19 -7.33 -4.13
C ILE A 83 3.11 -8.80 -4.56
N GLY A 84 4.26 -9.32 -5.02
CA GLY A 84 4.45 -10.75 -5.21
C GLY A 84 5.56 -11.28 -4.31
N CYS A 85 5.46 -12.55 -3.93
CA CYS A 85 6.44 -13.25 -3.08
C CYS A 85 7.19 -14.32 -3.89
N VAL A 86 8.50 -14.41 -3.70
CA VAL A 86 9.33 -15.50 -4.25
C VAL A 86 9.74 -16.46 -3.12
N VAL A 87 9.76 -17.75 -3.41
CA VAL A 87 10.10 -18.80 -2.43
C VAL A 87 11.47 -19.37 -2.76
N TRP A 88 12.33 -19.40 -1.74
CA TRP A 88 13.67 -19.98 -1.80
C TRP A 88 13.72 -21.21 -0.89
N ARG A 89 14.33 -22.28 -1.38
CA ARG A 89 14.62 -23.49 -0.59
C ARG A 89 16.12 -23.62 -0.39
N ARG A 90 16.53 -24.00 0.82
CA ARG A 90 17.91 -24.36 1.13
C ARG A 90 17.91 -25.68 1.87
N GLU A 91 18.77 -26.60 1.45
CA GLU A 91 19.04 -27.84 2.16
C GLU A 91 20.37 -27.76 2.90
N GLY A 92 20.32 -27.79 4.23
CA GLY A 92 21.52 -27.68 5.08
C GLY A 92 22.36 -26.45 4.73
N SER A 93 23.63 -26.68 4.38
CA SER A 93 24.61 -25.64 4.02
C SER A 93 24.70 -25.36 2.52
N GLN A 94 23.81 -25.93 1.69
CA GLN A 94 23.83 -25.69 0.25
C GLN A 94 23.42 -24.26 -0.10
N LYS A 95 23.66 -23.87 -1.36
CA LYS A 95 23.19 -22.59 -1.88
C LYS A 95 21.65 -22.61 -1.98
N PRO A 96 20.94 -21.54 -1.60
CA PRO A 96 19.50 -21.44 -1.84
C PRO A 96 19.17 -21.57 -3.32
N GLU A 97 18.14 -22.37 -3.61
CA GLU A 97 17.51 -22.50 -4.90
C GLU A 97 16.21 -21.69 -4.93
N LEU A 98 15.98 -20.97 -6.03
CA LEU A 98 14.74 -20.26 -6.29
C LEU A 98 13.70 -21.26 -6.83
N LEU A 99 12.61 -21.46 -6.11
CA LEU A 99 11.54 -22.38 -6.54
C LEU A 99 10.53 -21.72 -7.49
N THR A 100 10.42 -20.39 -7.47
CA THR A 100 9.41 -19.64 -8.22
C THR A 100 10.05 -18.73 -9.26
N PRO A 101 9.90 -19.03 -10.57
CA PRO A 101 10.50 -18.21 -11.63
C PRO A 101 9.83 -16.83 -11.75
N LYS A 102 8.59 -16.69 -11.27
CA LYS A 102 7.86 -15.42 -11.17
C LYS A 102 7.32 -15.26 -9.75
N PRO A 103 7.23 -14.02 -9.22
CA PRO A 103 6.62 -13.77 -7.93
C PRO A 103 5.16 -14.24 -7.88
N ILE A 104 4.77 -14.88 -6.78
CA ILE A 104 3.39 -15.29 -6.48
C ILE A 104 2.65 -14.08 -5.90
N ALA A 105 1.70 -13.54 -6.64
CA ALA A 105 0.84 -12.43 -6.20
C ALA A 105 -0.63 -12.85 -5.97
N ALA A 106 -1.01 -14.05 -6.42
CA ALA A 106 -2.40 -14.54 -6.35
C ALA A 106 -2.74 -15.28 -5.05
N SER A 107 -1.73 -15.67 -4.28
CA SER A 107 -1.88 -16.43 -3.03
C SER A 107 -0.70 -16.17 -2.08
N THR A 108 -0.83 -16.66 -0.84
CA THR A 108 0.21 -16.57 0.20
C THR A 108 0.71 -17.95 0.63
N ASN A 109 0.73 -18.89 -0.31
CA ASN A 109 1.17 -20.26 -0.10
C ASN A 109 1.73 -20.91 -1.39
N LEU A 110 2.52 -21.97 -1.22
CA LEU A 110 3.10 -22.84 -2.25
C LEU A 110 3.14 -24.28 -1.73
N VAL A 111 3.03 -25.30 -2.60
CA VAL A 111 3.21 -26.72 -2.26
C VAL A 111 4.32 -27.31 -3.12
#